data_AF-A0A9P6KC04-F1
#
_entry.id   AF-A0A9P6KC04-F1
#
_cell.length_a   1.000
_cell.length_b   1.000
_cell.length_c   1.000
_cell.angle_alpha   90.00
_cell.angle_beta   90.00
_cell.angle_gamma   90.00
#
_symmetry.space_group_name_H-M   'P 1'
#
loop_
_entity.id
_entity.type
_entity.pdbx_description
1 polymer ?
#
loop_
_entity_poly.entity_id
_entity_poly.type
_entity_poly.pdbx_seq_one_letter_code
_entity_poly.pdbx_strand_id
1 'polypeptide(L)'
;MFRETTEAAVIVSVLLAFLRQVIVDDQALYRRLRWHIWIGVIIGLVISLIIGGVFIAVWNTVAKNVFQAHEELWEGSFALIASFMITIMALAMLKSQDMQEKWRGKLAGSLDNIDNQGVASRSRKYALLILPLITVLREGLEAMIFVGGVTFSAEAKSIPLAAISGLLAGALVGFIIYRGGNQLTLHRFFVFSTCFLLLIAAGLFTKAIMAFEMDKWNKIVGGDADDAGSFDPRVNVWALSWGNPNDPNAGGYQFLNAILGWNNIASIGTITGYCLYWVAIVFALLYMKWKRSRAAKNREVESYANEKAAENIVA
;
A
#
# COMPACT_ATOMS: atom_id res chain seq x y z
N MET A 1 5.98 -1.95 2.47
CA MET A 1 6.65 -3.25 2.24
C MET A 1 5.88 -4.46 2.80
N PHE A 2 5.57 -4.47 4.11
CA PHE A 2 4.92 -5.61 4.76
C PHE A 2 3.52 -5.92 4.20
N ARG A 3 2.73 -4.89 3.90
CA ARG A 3 1.38 -5.07 3.32
C ARG A 3 1.45 -5.61 1.90
N GLU A 4 2.28 -5.02 1.06
CA GLU A 4 2.44 -5.31 -0.37
C GLU A 4 2.91 -6.77 -0.55
N THR A 5 3.82 -7.23 0.31
CA THR A 5 4.23 -8.64 0.36
C THR A 5 3.10 -9.57 0.79
N THR A 6 2.26 -9.19 1.76
CA THR A 6 1.08 -10.00 2.14
C THR A 6 -0.03 -9.99 1.08
N GLU A 7 -0.25 -8.89 0.37
CA GLU A 7 -1.22 -8.81 -0.73
C GLU A 7 -0.77 -9.66 -1.93
N ALA A 8 0.50 -9.54 -2.32
CA ALA A 8 1.10 -10.39 -3.34
C ALA A 8 0.98 -11.87 -2.95
N ALA A 9 1.25 -12.22 -1.68
CA ALA A 9 1.09 -13.58 -1.18
C ALA A 9 -0.37 -14.07 -1.27
N VAL A 10 -1.35 -13.23 -0.93
CA VAL A 10 -2.78 -13.59 -1.07
C VAL A 10 -3.15 -13.78 -2.54
N ILE A 11 -2.73 -12.90 -3.45
CA ILE A 11 -3.02 -13.06 -4.89
C ILE A 11 -2.42 -14.36 -5.43
N VAL A 12 -1.16 -14.65 -5.07
CA VAL A 12 -0.51 -15.91 -5.44
C VAL A 12 -1.24 -17.11 -4.85
N SER A 13 -1.70 -17.04 -3.59
CA SER A 13 -2.47 -18.13 -2.96
C SER A 13 -3.82 -18.36 -3.66
N VAL A 14 -4.50 -17.31 -4.11
CA VAL A 14 -5.74 -17.40 -4.88
C VAL A 14 -5.49 -18.01 -6.25
N LEU A 15 -4.43 -17.61 -6.95
CA LEU A 15 -4.03 -18.19 -8.22
C LEU A 15 -3.67 -19.68 -8.09
N LEU A 16 -2.99 -20.06 -7.01
CA LEU A 16 -2.67 -21.47 -6.71
C LEU A 16 -3.90 -22.29 -6.36
N ALA A 17 -4.85 -21.73 -5.60
CA ALA A 17 -6.13 -22.36 -5.31
C ALA A 17 -6.97 -22.56 -6.57
N PHE A 18 -7.00 -21.54 -7.44
CA PHE A 18 -7.65 -21.60 -8.74
C PHE A 18 -7.02 -22.67 -9.64
N LEU A 19 -5.68 -22.76 -9.68
CA LEU A 19 -4.99 -23.81 -10.43
C LEU A 19 -5.39 -25.22 -9.97
N ARG A 20 -5.63 -25.39 -8.66
CA ARG A 20 -6.08 -26.66 -8.07
C ARG A 20 -7.53 -27.00 -8.45
N GLN A 21 -8.38 -25.98 -8.64
CA GLN A 21 -9.79 -26.16 -8.97
C GLN A 21 -10.02 -26.42 -10.47
N VAL A 22 -9.17 -25.87 -11.34
CA VAL A 22 -9.26 -26.04 -12.80
C VAL A 22 -8.60 -27.34 -13.30
N ILE A 23 -7.65 -27.89 -12.55
CA ILE A 23 -6.91 -29.10 -12.94
C ILE A 23 -7.15 -30.16 -11.88
N VAL A 24 -8.29 -30.85 -12.00
CA VAL A 24 -8.72 -31.91 -11.08
C VAL A 24 -8.10 -33.26 -11.45
N ASP A 25 -7.92 -33.55 -12.75
CA ASP A 25 -7.54 -34.89 -13.24
C ASP A 25 -6.06 -35.11 -13.59
N ASP A 26 -5.23 -34.06 -13.69
CA ASP A 26 -3.82 -34.20 -14.13
C ASP A 26 -2.80 -33.64 -13.12
N GLN A 27 -2.31 -34.51 -12.22
CA GLN A 27 -1.31 -34.17 -11.21
C GLN A 27 0.03 -33.70 -11.80
N ALA A 28 0.43 -34.23 -12.97
CA ALA A 28 1.70 -33.86 -13.60
C ALA A 28 1.63 -32.46 -14.20
N LEU A 29 0.50 -32.11 -14.81
CA LEU A 29 0.23 -30.76 -15.33
C LEU A 29 0.14 -29.73 -14.19
N TYR A 30 -0.54 -30.08 -13.10
CA TYR A 30 -0.65 -29.23 -11.91
C TYR A 30 0.73 -28.88 -11.32
N ARG A 31 1.64 -29.86 -11.21
CA ARG A 31 3.01 -29.61 -10.71
C ARG A 31 3.80 -28.67 -11.63
N ARG A 32 3.69 -28.83 -12.96
CA ARG A 32 4.36 -27.94 -13.93
C ARG A 32 3.82 -26.51 -13.88
N LEU A 33 2.50 -26.32 -13.83
CA LEU A 33 1.90 -24.98 -13.82
C LEU A 33 2.13 -24.24 -12.50
N ARG A 34 2.17 -24.97 -11.37
CA ARG A 34 2.59 -24.41 -10.08
C ARG A 34 4.00 -23.82 -10.16
N TRP A 35 4.93 -24.53 -10.80
CA TRP A 35 6.29 -24.03 -11.02
C TRP A 35 6.33 -22.78 -11.91
N HIS A 36 5.46 -22.66 -12.92
CA HIS A 36 5.38 -21.44 -13.75
C HIS A 36 4.92 -20.22 -12.95
N ILE A 37 3.98 -20.39 -12.01
CA ILE A 37 3.53 -19.31 -11.11
C ILE A 37 4.69 -18.85 -10.23
N TRP A 38 5.42 -19.79 -9.62
CA TRP A 38 6.59 -19.48 -8.80
C TRP A 38 7.71 -18.79 -9.59
N ILE A 39 7.97 -19.23 -10.82
CA ILE A 39 8.93 -18.58 -11.72
C ILE A 39 8.50 -17.14 -12.01
N GLY A 40 7.21 -16.90 -12.30
CA GLY A 40 6.69 -15.55 -12.52
C GLY A 40 6.87 -14.63 -11.30
N VAL A 41 6.60 -15.15 -10.10
CA VAL A 41 6.81 -14.42 -8.84
C VAL A 41 8.28 -14.08 -8.62
N ILE A 42 9.18 -15.06 -8.80
CA ILE A 42 10.63 -14.86 -8.61
C ILE A 42 11.17 -13.84 -9.61
N ILE A 43 10.79 -13.94 -10.88
CA ILE A 43 11.21 -12.99 -11.91
C ILE A 43 10.72 -11.58 -11.57
N GLY A 44 9.46 -11.42 -11.18
CA GLY A 44 8.90 -10.13 -10.78
C GLY A 44 9.64 -9.52 -9.60
N LEU A 45 9.94 -10.34 -8.59
CA LEU A 45 10.70 -9.93 -7.40
C LEU A 45 12.12 -9.48 -7.78
N VAL A 46 12.83 -10.26 -8.60
CA VAL A 46 14.19 -9.91 -9.04
C VAL A 46 14.18 -8.60 -9.83
N ILE A 47 13.26 -8.43 -10.77
CA ILE A 47 13.12 -7.18 -11.54
C ILE A 47 12.86 -5.99 -10.60
N SER A 48 11.95 -6.15 -9.63
CA SER A 48 11.66 -5.08 -8.67
C SER A 48 12.86 -4.69 -7.81
N LEU A 49 13.69 -5.67 -7.41
CA LEU A 49 14.92 -5.43 -6.66
C LEU A 49 15.99 -4.74 -7.50
N ILE A 50 16.12 -5.11 -8.78
CA ILE A 50 17.05 -4.45 -9.70
C ILE A 50 16.64 -2.99 -9.88
N ILE A 51 15.36 -2.71 -10.14
CA ILE A 51 14.85 -1.35 -10.28
C ILE A 51 15.11 -0.55 -9.00
N GLY A 52 14.87 -1.17 -7.83
CA GLY A 52 15.14 -0.53 -6.55
C GLY A 52 16.62 -0.25 -6.29
N GLY A 53 17.50 -1.18 -6.65
CA GLY A 53 18.95 -1.01 -6.56
C GLY A 53 19.47 0.09 -7.49
N VAL A 54 18.95 0.16 -8.71
CA VAL A 54 19.27 1.25 -9.67
C VAL A 54 18.80 2.60 -9.12
N PHE A 55 17.61 2.66 -8.53
CA PHE A 55 17.08 3.89 -7.92
C PHE A 55 17.99 4.39 -6.79
N ILE A 56 18.40 3.51 -5.87
CA ILE A 56 19.32 3.85 -4.76
C ILE A 56 20.71 4.26 -5.27
N ALA A 57 21.19 3.61 -6.33
CA ALA A 57 22.48 3.95 -6.94
C ALA A 57 22.45 5.36 -7.56
N VAL A 58 21.43 5.65 -8.39
CA VAL A 58 21.24 6.98 -9.00
C VAL A 58 21.06 8.07 -7.96
N TRP A 59 20.33 7.77 -6.88
CA TRP A 59 20.14 8.68 -5.75
C TRP A 59 21.48 9.11 -5.12
N ASN A 60 22.37 8.15 -4.89
CA ASN A 60 23.65 8.44 -4.25
C ASN A 60 24.64 9.23 -5.12
N THR A 61 24.57 9.11 -6.45
CA THR A 61 25.53 9.78 -7.37
C THR A 61 25.04 11.10 -7.93
N VAL A 62 23.76 11.23 -8.27
CA VAL A 62 23.24 12.38 -9.05
C VAL A 62 22.34 13.28 -8.21
N ALA A 63 21.53 12.69 -7.32
CA ALA A 63 20.53 13.45 -6.57
C ALA A 63 21.16 14.30 -5.43
N LYS A 64 22.20 13.82 -4.74
CA LYS A 64 22.79 14.55 -3.61
C LYS A 64 23.13 16.02 -3.91
N ASN A 65 23.65 16.35 -5.10
CA ASN A 65 24.12 17.70 -5.41
C ASN A 65 23.00 18.69 -5.79
N VAL A 66 21.89 18.21 -6.34
CA VAL A 66 20.76 19.07 -6.75
C VAL A 66 19.74 19.21 -5.62
N PHE A 67 19.60 18.19 -4.79
CA PHE A 67 18.61 18.14 -3.73
C PHE A 67 19.02 18.93 -2.48
N GLN A 68 20.31 19.04 -2.16
CA GLN A 68 20.77 19.86 -1.03
C GLN A 68 20.36 21.33 -1.10
N ALA A 69 20.12 21.87 -2.30
CA ALA A 69 19.70 23.27 -2.46
C ALA A 69 18.22 23.52 -2.10
N HIS A 70 17.38 22.47 -2.12
CA HIS A 70 15.92 22.56 -1.91
C HIS A 70 15.39 21.34 -1.14
N GLU A 71 16.13 20.89 -0.13
CA GLU A 71 15.88 19.62 0.57
C GLU A 71 14.47 19.56 1.16
N GLU A 72 14.05 20.60 1.87
CA GLU A 72 12.76 20.68 2.55
C GLU A 72 11.57 20.68 1.58
N LEU A 73 11.68 21.36 0.43
CA LEU A 73 10.63 21.38 -0.59
C LEU A 73 10.43 20.00 -1.22
N TRP A 74 11.54 19.29 -1.46
CA TRP A 74 11.49 17.95 -2.00
C TRP A 74 10.96 16.95 -0.98
N GLU A 75 11.44 17.01 0.27
CA GLU A 75 10.93 16.18 1.36
C GLU A 75 9.42 16.36 1.52
N GLY A 76 8.95 17.61 1.57
CA GLY A 76 7.53 17.91 1.73
C GLY A 76 6.67 17.38 0.56
N SER A 77 7.13 17.58 -0.67
CA SER A 77 6.42 17.13 -1.87
C SER A 77 6.29 15.61 -1.93
N PHE A 78 7.36 14.89 -1.63
CA PHE A 78 7.33 13.43 -1.64
C PHE A 78 6.54 12.84 -0.48
N ALA A 79 6.64 13.42 0.72
CA ALA A 79 5.82 13.03 1.86
C ALA A 79 4.32 13.21 1.56
N LEU A 80 3.95 14.29 0.87
CA LEU A 80 2.58 14.55 0.41
C LEU A 80 2.10 13.50 -0.60
N ILE A 81 2.89 13.23 -1.64
CA ILE A 81 2.57 12.23 -2.68
C ILE A 81 2.45 10.84 -2.05
N ALA A 82 3.39 10.47 -1.18
CA ALA A 82 3.39 9.19 -0.47
C ALA A 82 2.13 9.06 0.40
N SER A 83 1.79 10.08 1.19
CA SER A 83 0.57 10.08 2.01
C SER A 83 -0.69 9.86 1.18
N PHE A 84 -0.84 10.58 0.07
CA PHE A 84 -2.01 10.44 -0.80
C PHE A 84 -2.09 9.06 -1.47
N MET A 85 -0.95 8.54 -1.95
CA MET A 85 -0.86 7.22 -2.56
C MET A 85 -1.24 6.12 -1.56
N ILE A 86 -0.66 6.13 -0.35
CA ILE A 86 -0.99 5.17 0.72
C ILE A 86 -2.47 5.26 1.06
N THR A 87 -3.01 6.47 1.15
CA THR A 87 -4.42 6.72 1.48
C THR A 87 -5.35 6.09 0.45
N ILE A 88 -5.16 6.40 -0.84
CA ILE A 88 -5.97 5.82 -1.93
C ILE A 88 -5.93 4.31 -1.86
N MET A 89 -4.75 3.74 -1.63
CA MET A 89 -4.55 2.31 -1.69
C MET A 89 -5.06 1.57 -0.46
N ALA A 90 -4.92 2.16 0.72
CA ALA A 90 -5.56 1.70 1.95
C ALA A 90 -7.09 1.62 1.76
N LEU A 91 -7.70 2.66 1.18
CA LEU A 91 -9.14 2.68 0.90
C LEU A 91 -9.54 1.73 -0.24
N ALA A 92 -8.72 1.57 -1.27
CA ALA A 92 -8.98 0.65 -2.38
C ALA A 92 -9.00 -0.83 -1.93
N MET A 93 -8.12 -1.19 -0.99
CA MET A 93 -8.04 -2.54 -0.43
C MET A 93 -9.29 -2.94 0.35
N LEU A 94 -9.82 -2.03 1.18
CA LEU A 94 -11.11 -2.19 1.87
C LEU A 94 -12.26 -2.50 0.89
N LYS A 95 -12.13 -2.13 -0.39
CA LYS A 95 -13.08 -2.45 -1.47
C LYS A 95 -12.73 -3.74 -2.23
N SER A 96 -11.45 -4.07 -2.38
CA SER A 96 -10.97 -5.20 -3.20
C SER A 96 -11.41 -6.56 -2.66
N GLN A 97 -11.55 -6.71 -1.34
CA GLN A 97 -11.94 -8.00 -0.72
C GLN A 97 -13.29 -8.51 -1.23
N ASP A 98 -14.29 -7.63 -1.38
CA ASP A 98 -15.61 -7.99 -1.94
C ASP A 98 -15.55 -8.27 -3.46
N MET A 99 -14.56 -7.72 -4.17
CA MET A 99 -14.36 -7.94 -5.60
C MET A 99 -13.68 -9.29 -5.87
N GLN A 100 -12.70 -9.69 -5.06
CA GLN A 100 -12.00 -10.97 -5.25
C GLN A 100 -12.95 -12.17 -5.12
N GLU A 101 -13.94 -12.13 -4.22
CA GLU A 101 -14.98 -13.16 -4.12
C GLU A 101 -15.92 -13.17 -5.33
N LYS A 102 -16.30 -11.99 -5.85
CA LYS A 102 -17.13 -11.87 -7.07
C LYS A 102 -16.39 -12.31 -8.33
N TRP A 103 -15.09 -12.03 -8.43
CA TRP A 103 -14.23 -12.50 -9.51
C TRP A 103 -14.03 -14.01 -9.44
N ARG A 104 -13.85 -14.59 -8.24
CA ARG A 104 -13.85 -16.05 -8.04
C ARG A 104 -15.15 -16.68 -8.54
N GLY A 105 -16.31 -16.12 -8.17
CA GLY A 105 -17.62 -16.60 -8.62
C GLY A 105 -17.83 -16.48 -10.14
N LYS A 106 -17.47 -15.33 -10.74
CA LYS A 106 -17.59 -15.12 -12.19
C LYS A 106 -16.62 -15.97 -13.00
N LEU A 107 -15.38 -16.12 -12.55
CA LEU A 107 -14.38 -16.96 -13.23
C LEU A 107 -14.73 -18.44 -13.13
N ALA A 108 -15.28 -18.90 -12.00
CA ALA A 108 -15.80 -20.26 -11.87
C ALA A 108 -16.96 -20.51 -12.86
N GLY A 109 -17.92 -19.59 -12.97
CA GLY A 109 -19.05 -19.72 -13.90
C GLY A 109 -18.68 -19.59 -15.39
N SER A 110 -17.67 -18.78 -15.72
CA SER A 110 -17.20 -18.66 -17.10
C SER A 110 -16.47 -19.92 -17.59
N LEU A 111 -15.89 -20.71 -16.68
CA LEU A 111 -15.05 -21.86 -17.04
C LEU A 111 -15.81 -23.18 -17.13
N ASP A 112 -16.92 -23.33 -16.41
CA ASP A 112 -17.88 -24.43 -16.63
C ASP A 112 -18.36 -24.46 -18.09
N ASN A 113 -18.45 -23.28 -18.72
CA ASN A 113 -18.81 -23.13 -20.13
C ASN A 113 -17.63 -23.32 -21.12
N ILE A 114 -16.38 -23.37 -20.65
CA ILE A 114 -15.17 -23.44 -21.48
C ILE A 114 -14.66 -24.88 -21.66
N ASP A 115 -15.17 -25.85 -20.89
CA ASP A 115 -14.80 -27.26 -21.01
C ASP A 115 -15.17 -27.88 -22.37
N ASN A 116 -15.97 -27.17 -23.19
CA ASN A 116 -16.40 -27.62 -24.52
C ASN A 116 -15.49 -27.26 -25.70
N GLN A 117 -14.42 -26.46 -25.55
CA GLN A 117 -13.56 -26.09 -26.70
C GLN A 117 -12.06 -26.13 -26.39
N GLY A 118 -11.41 -27.22 -26.85
CA GLY A 118 -10.02 -27.62 -26.59
C GLY A 118 -8.90 -26.73 -27.17
N VAL A 119 -9.13 -25.45 -27.48
CA VAL A 119 -8.12 -24.57 -28.12
C VAL A 119 -7.38 -23.64 -27.13
N ALA A 120 -7.74 -23.64 -25.85
CA ALA A 120 -7.22 -22.66 -24.87
C ALA A 120 -5.89 -23.02 -24.14
N SER A 121 -5.17 -24.09 -24.50
CA SER A 121 -4.04 -24.60 -23.70
C SER A 121 -2.79 -23.69 -23.66
N ARG A 122 -2.46 -22.97 -24.74
CA ARG A 122 -1.26 -22.10 -24.79
C ARG A 122 -1.46 -20.75 -24.10
N SER A 123 -2.55 -20.04 -24.41
CA SER A 123 -2.85 -18.75 -23.76
C SER A 123 -3.09 -18.89 -22.26
N ARG A 124 -3.66 -20.01 -21.80
CA ARG A 124 -3.85 -20.29 -20.36
C ARG A 124 -2.51 -20.45 -19.62
N LYS A 125 -1.48 -21.03 -20.25
CA LYS A 125 -0.12 -21.17 -19.68
C LYS A 125 0.59 -19.82 -19.53
N TYR A 126 0.51 -18.95 -20.55
CA TYR A 126 1.12 -17.63 -20.49
C TYR A 126 0.36 -16.68 -19.55
N ALA A 127 -0.96 -16.73 -19.51
CA ALA A 127 -1.76 -15.94 -18.57
C ALA A 127 -1.42 -16.26 -17.11
N LEU A 128 -1.25 -17.55 -16.76
CA LEU A 128 -0.91 -17.98 -15.41
C LEU A 128 0.52 -17.61 -14.97
N LEU A 129 1.41 -17.29 -15.90
CA LEU A 129 2.76 -16.79 -15.60
C LEU A 129 2.79 -15.25 -15.55
N ILE A 130 2.14 -14.59 -16.52
CA ILE A 130 2.16 -13.14 -16.69
C ILE A 130 1.35 -12.43 -15.60
N LEU A 131 0.21 -12.98 -15.19
CA LEU A 131 -0.65 -12.37 -14.17
C LEU A 131 0.08 -12.19 -12.82
N PRO A 132 0.66 -13.23 -12.20
CA PRO A 132 1.43 -13.05 -10.96
C PRO A 132 2.69 -12.21 -11.17
N LEU A 133 3.35 -12.30 -12.33
CA LEU A 133 4.51 -11.48 -12.66
C LEU A 133 4.18 -9.97 -12.64
N ILE A 134 3.17 -9.54 -13.40
CA ILE A 134 2.75 -8.13 -13.48
C ILE A 134 2.27 -7.64 -12.12
N THR A 135 1.56 -8.50 -11.38
CA THR A 135 1.09 -8.17 -10.04
C THR A 135 2.26 -7.89 -9.10
N VAL A 136 3.19 -8.84 -8.96
CA VAL A 136 4.36 -8.69 -8.07
C VAL A 136 5.22 -7.50 -8.50
N LEU A 137 5.36 -7.27 -9.80
CA LEU A 137 6.10 -6.13 -10.32
C LEU A 137 5.44 -4.79 -9.98
N ARG A 138 4.11 -4.67 -10.11
CA ARG A 138 3.34 -3.49 -9.72
C ARG A 138 3.48 -3.19 -8.22
N GLU A 139 3.24 -4.19 -7.39
CA GLU A 139 3.35 -4.05 -5.93
C GLU A 139 4.80 -3.76 -5.51
N GLY A 140 5.79 -4.34 -6.19
CA GLY A 140 7.22 -4.06 -5.96
C GLY A 140 7.62 -2.64 -6.35
N LEU A 141 7.15 -2.13 -7.49
CA LEU A 141 7.40 -0.74 -7.93
C LEU A 141 6.81 0.27 -6.96
N GLU A 142 5.59 0.04 -6.52
CA GLU A 142 4.93 0.91 -5.55
C GLU A 142 5.66 0.93 -4.21
N ALA A 143 6.10 -0.23 -3.74
CA ALA A 143 6.88 -0.32 -2.53
C ALA A 143 8.21 0.45 -2.64
N MET A 144 8.84 0.49 -3.82
CA MET A 144 10.03 1.32 -4.07
C MET A 144 9.73 2.83 -4.05
N ILE A 145 8.61 3.26 -4.64
CA ILE A 145 8.17 4.67 -4.60
C ILE A 145 7.92 5.11 -3.15
N PHE A 146 7.29 4.24 -2.35
CA PHE A 146 7.06 4.48 -0.93
C PHE A 146 8.37 4.60 -0.15
N VAL A 147 9.33 3.70 -0.38
CA VAL A 147 10.66 3.79 0.24
C VAL A 147 11.30 5.13 -0.09
N GLY A 148 11.31 5.53 -1.37
CA GLY A 148 11.80 6.84 -1.78
C GLY A 148 11.21 7.96 -0.94
N GLY A 149 9.87 8.02 -0.81
CA GLY A 149 9.15 9.04 -0.03
C GLY A 149 9.49 9.13 1.46
N VAL A 150 9.95 8.03 2.08
CA VAL A 150 10.22 7.97 3.53
C VAL A 150 11.73 8.09 3.83
N THR A 151 12.59 7.77 2.89
CA THR A 151 14.05 7.67 3.13
C THR A 151 14.82 8.96 2.91
N PHE A 152 14.16 10.06 2.55
CA PHE A 152 14.87 11.33 2.29
C PHE A 152 15.65 11.85 3.50
N SER A 153 15.08 11.74 4.70
CA SER A 153 15.73 12.17 5.95
C SER A 153 16.55 11.07 6.64
N ALA A 154 16.77 9.91 6.01
CA ALA A 154 17.40 8.74 6.61
C ALA A 154 18.75 8.40 5.97
N GLU A 155 19.73 7.98 6.79
CA GLU A 155 21.07 7.64 6.33
C GLU A 155 21.04 6.47 5.32
N ALA A 156 21.67 6.65 4.15
CA ALA A 156 21.59 5.73 3.01
C ALA A 156 21.99 4.26 3.31
N LYS A 157 22.76 4.02 4.38
CA LYS A 157 23.15 2.68 4.85
C LYS A 157 22.00 1.91 5.52
N SER A 158 21.01 2.61 6.06
CA SER A 158 19.87 2.02 6.79
C SER A 158 18.75 1.51 5.86
N ILE A 159 18.68 2.05 4.64
CA ILE A 159 17.60 1.78 3.66
C ILE A 159 17.54 0.29 3.26
N PRO A 160 18.66 -0.38 2.89
CA PRO A 160 18.61 -1.79 2.50
C PRO A 160 18.24 -2.70 3.68
N LEU A 161 18.65 -2.35 4.90
CA LEU A 161 18.36 -3.13 6.10
C LEU A 161 16.86 -3.08 6.44
N ALA A 162 16.23 -1.90 6.30
CA ALA A 162 14.79 -1.74 6.47
C ALA A 162 13.99 -2.50 5.40
N ALA A 163 14.46 -2.51 4.15
CA ALA A 163 13.81 -3.26 3.07
C ALA A 163 13.88 -4.78 3.29
N ILE A 164 15.07 -5.31 3.64
CA ILE A 164 15.28 -6.74 3.89
C ILE A 164 14.47 -7.21 5.10
N SER A 165 14.52 -6.46 6.20
CA SER A 165 13.75 -6.79 7.41
C SER A 165 12.24 -6.77 7.16
N GLY A 166 11.75 -5.78 6.42
CA GLY A 166 10.35 -5.71 6.00
C GLY A 166 9.91 -6.87 5.10
N LEU A 167 10.77 -7.29 4.18
CA LEU A 167 10.53 -8.44 3.30
C LEU A 167 10.52 -9.76 4.08
N LEU A 168 11.45 -9.96 5.00
CA LEU A 168 11.50 -11.14 5.86
C LEU A 168 10.27 -11.23 6.78
N ALA A 169 9.89 -10.12 7.41
CA ALA A 169 8.70 -10.05 8.24
C ALA A 169 7.42 -10.33 7.43
N GLY A 170 7.32 -9.74 6.24
CA GLY A 170 6.20 -9.95 5.31
C GLY A 170 6.10 -11.40 4.82
N ALA A 171 7.23 -12.03 4.49
CA ALA A 171 7.29 -13.43 4.11
C ALA A 171 6.89 -14.37 5.25
N LEU A 172 7.36 -14.09 6.48
CA LEU A 172 6.99 -14.87 7.67
C LEU A 172 5.49 -14.80 7.94
N VAL A 173 4.90 -13.60 7.91
CA VAL A 173 3.45 -13.43 8.13
C VAL A 173 2.64 -14.01 6.98
N GLY A 174 3.09 -13.84 5.74
CA GLY A 174 2.49 -14.49 4.57
C GLY A 174 2.49 -16.01 4.69
N PHE A 175 3.55 -16.61 5.23
CA PHE A 175 3.63 -18.04 5.51
C PHE A 175 2.67 -18.49 6.62
N ILE A 176 2.59 -17.73 7.72
CA ILE A 176 1.65 -17.99 8.82
C ILE A 176 0.20 -17.91 8.30
N ILE A 177 -0.10 -16.93 7.46
CA ILE A 177 -1.40 -16.76 6.81
C ILE A 177 -1.73 -17.95 5.92
N TYR A 178 -0.79 -18.37 5.06
CA TYR A 178 -0.97 -19.51 4.17
C TYR A 178 -1.28 -20.80 4.95
N ARG A 179 -0.65 -20.98 6.10
CA ARG A 179 -0.87 -22.16 6.97
C ARG A 179 -2.11 -22.04 7.87
N GLY A 180 -2.47 -20.82 8.27
CA GLY A 180 -3.52 -20.54 9.27
C GLY A 180 -4.95 -20.38 8.73
N GLY A 181 -5.13 -20.14 7.44
CA GLY A 181 -6.30 -20.55 6.65
C GLY A 181 -7.71 -20.24 7.14
N ASN A 182 -7.94 -19.28 8.04
CA ASN A 182 -9.29 -18.87 8.43
C ASN A 182 -9.64 -17.52 7.79
N GLN A 183 -10.68 -17.48 6.95
CA GLN A 183 -11.09 -16.27 6.22
C GLN A 183 -11.40 -15.10 7.17
N LEU A 184 -11.91 -15.41 8.37
CA LEU A 184 -12.26 -14.43 9.39
C LEU A 184 -11.03 -13.79 10.08
N THR A 185 -9.91 -14.51 10.20
CA THR A 185 -8.66 -13.95 10.76
C THR A 185 -7.93 -13.11 9.72
N LEU A 186 -8.02 -13.46 8.44
CA LEU A 186 -7.50 -12.69 7.31
C LEU A 186 -8.13 -11.31 7.20
N HIS A 187 -9.47 -11.23 7.24
CA HIS A 187 -10.16 -9.95 7.17
C HIS A 187 -9.74 -8.99 8.31
N ARG A 188 -9.66 -9.50 9.54
CA ARG A 188 -9.22 -8.71 10.71
C ARG A 188 -7.79 -8.21 10.58
N PHE A 189 -6.87 -9.05 10.10
CA PHE A 189 -5.49 -8.67 9.86
C PHE A 189 -5.39 -7.52 8.83
N PHE A 190 -6.15 -7.62 7.74
CA PHE A 190 -6.13 -6.60 6.71
C PHE A 190 -6.77 -5.28 7.15
N VAL A 191 -7.86 -5.33 7.90
CA VAL A 191 -8.45 -4.12 8.53
C VAL A 191 -7.44 -3.46 9.47
N PHE A 192 -6.78 -4.24 10.32
CA PHE A 192 -5.75 -3.72 11.23
C PHE A 192 -4.57 -3.09 10.47
N SER A 193 -4.04 -3.78 9.46
CA SER A 193 -2.96 -3.27 8.60
C SER A 193 -3.37 -1.98 7.87
N THR A 194 -4.62 -1.89 7.42
CA THR A 194 -5.16 -0.69 6.77
C THR A 194 -5.25 0.49 7.75
N CYS A 195 -5.75 0.27 8.97
CA CYS A 195 -5.77 1.30 10.01
C CYS A 195 -4.36 1.78 10.37
N PHE A 196 -3.41 0.85 10.49
CA PHE A 196 -2.02 1.16 10.78
C PHE A 196 -1.37 2.01 9.67
N LEU A 197 -1.66 1.73 8.41
CA LEU A 197 -1.14 2.53 7.29
C LEU A 197 -1.79 3.91 7.17
N LEU A 198 -3.07 4.04 7.51
CA LEU A 198 -3.73 5.34 7.58
C LEU A 198 -3.11 6.22 8.68
N LEU A 199 -2.66 5.62 9.79
CA LEU A 199 -1.88 6.34 10.81
C LEU A 199 -0.54 6.85 10.25
N ILE A 200 0.20 6.01 9.54
CA ILE A 200 1.47 6.41 8.90
C ILE A 200 1.24 7.51 7.85
N ALA A 201 0.19 7.38 7.04
CA ALA A 201 -0.14 8.37 6.02
C ALA A 201 -0.55 9.72 6.64
N ALA A 202 -1.25 9.72 7.78
CA ALA A 202 -1.52 10.94 8.56
C ALA A 202 -0.22 11.59 9.08
N GLY A 203 0.71 10.77 9.56
CA GLY A 203 2.03 11.23 10.00
C GLY A 203 2.83 11.87 8.85
N LEU A 204 2.88 11.21 7.69
CA LEU A 204 3.54 11.73 6.49
C LEU A 204 2.88 13.00 5.96
N PHE A 205 1.56 13.11 6.02
CA PHE A 205 0.85 14.34 5.65
C PHE A 205 1.28 15.53 6.53
N THR A 206 1.45 15.26 7.82
CA THR A 206 1.88 16.26 8.79
C THR A 206 3.34 16.67 8.57
N LYS A 207 4.22 15.71 8.27
CA LYS A 207 5.60 15.98 7.85
C LYS A 207 5.66 16.85 6.59
N ALA A 208 4.79 16.59 5.62
CA ALA A 208 4.74 17.39 4.40
C ALA A 208 4.43 18.86 4.68
N ILE A 209 3.45 19.13 5.56
CA ILE A 209 3.10 20.49 5.98
C ILE A 209 4.27 21.15 6.70
N MET A 210 4.90 20.42 7.63
CA MET A 210 6.04 20.92 8.40
C MET A 210 7.22 21.30 7.49
N ALA A 211 7.55 20.46 6.51
CA ALA A 211 8.63 20.73 5.57
C ALA A 211 8.36 21.99 4.71
N PHE A 212 7.11 22.21 4.30
CA PHE A 212 6.74 23.45 3.59
C PHE A 212 6.73 24.69 4.48
N GLU A 213 6.45 24.55 5.78
CA GLU A 213 6.55 25.65 6.74
C GLU A 213 8.02 25.98 7.05
N MET A 214 8.87 24.96 7.15
CA MET A 214 10.32 25.12 7.35
C MET A 214 10.98 25.82 6.16
N ASP A 215 10.62 25.47 4.92
CA ASP A 215 11.15 26.15 3.72
C ASP A 215 10.80 27.65 3.69
N LYS A 216 9.59 27.99 4.13
CA LYS A 216 9.20 29.40 4.28
C LYS A 216 10.01 30.09 5.36
N TRP A 217 10.26 29.42 6.48
CA TRP A 217 11.04 29.97 7.58
C TRP A 217 12.51 30.19 7.18
N ASN A 218 13.13 29.23 6.51
CA ASN A 218 14.48 29.33 5.97
C ASN A 218 14.64 30.53 5.02
N LYS A 219 13.65 30.78 4.17
CA LYS A 219 13.63 31.96 3.29
C LYS A 219 13.53 33.29 4.05
N ILE A 220 12.86 33.31 5.21
CA ILE A 220 12.72 34.51 6.05
C ILE A 220 14.01 34.76 6.84
N VAL A 221 14.62 33.72 7.38
CA VAL A 221 15.84 33.81 8.20
C VAL A 221 17.08 34.05 7.33
N GLY A 222 17.02 33.71 6.04
CA GLY A 222 18.12 33.93 5.10
C GLY A 222 19.28 32.94 5.29
N GLY A 223 19.01 31.80 5.92
CA GLY A 223 19.96 30.73 6.23
C GLY A 223 19.23 29.44 6.57
N ASP A 224 19.99 28.36 6.75
CA ASP A 224 19.45 27.04 7.09
C ASP A 224 19.08 26.98 8.58
N ALA A 225 17.79 27.05 8.89
CA ALA A 225 17.28 27.11 10.27
C ALA A 225 17.26 25.73 10.95
N ASP A 226 17.48 24.65 10.18
CA ASP A 226 17.44 23.26 10.65
C ASP A 226 18.52 22.97 11.70
N ASP A 227 19.69 23.60 11.59
CA ASP A 227 20.84 23.39 12.49
C ASP A 227 20.69 24.03 13.88
N ALA A 228 19.74 24.96 14.08
CA ALA A 228 19.63 25.76 15.31
C ALA A 228 18.42 25.41 16.18
N GLY A 229 17.55 24.49 15.75
CA GLY A 229 16.22 24.35 16.36
C GLY A 229 15.44 25.66 16.30
N SER A 230 15.67 26.44 15.24
CA SER A 230 15.02 27.71 15.01
C SER A 230 13.66 27.46 14.38
N PHE A 231 12.63 28.10 14.91
CA PHE A 231 11.27 27.86 14.51
C PHE A 231 10.47 29.16 14.56
N ASP A 232 9.43 29.27 13.71
CA ASP A 232 8.60 30.47 13.70
C ASP A 232 7.65 30.49 14.93
N PRO A 233 7.86 31.41 15.89
CA PRO A 233 7.03 31.48 17.09
C PRO A 233 5.60 31.97 16.81
N ARG A 234 5.30 32.47 15.60
CA ARG A 234 3.97 32.99 15.24
C ARG A 234 2.98 31.89 14.88
N VAL A 235 3.46 30.80 14.31
CA VAL A 235 2.63 29.67 13.83
C VAL A 235 2.73 28.46 14.75
N ASN A 236 3.73 28.42 15.63
CA ASN A 236 3.95 27.30 16.53
C ASN A 236 3.03 27.33 17.76
N VAL A 237 2.43 26.17 18.04
CA VAL A 237 1.59 25.93 19.21
C VAL A 237 2.45 25.45 20.37
N TRP A 238 3.41 24.56 20.11
CA TRP A 238 4.37 24.14 21.12
C TRP A 238 5.77 23.92 20.54
N ALA A 239 6.76 24.13 21.39
CA ALA A 239 8.15 23.73 21.20
C ALA A 239 8.64 23.12 22.50
N LEU A 240 8.74 21.80 22.54
CA LEU A 240 9.15 21.04 23.72
C LEU A 240 10.66 20.81 23.70
N SER A 241 11.30 20.95 24.86
CA SER A 241 12.73 20.67 25.04
C SER A 241 13.06 19.17 25.11
N TRP A 242 12.04 18.31 25.06
CA TRP A 242 12.14 16.86 25.13
C TRP A 242 11.36 16.23 23.97
N GLY A 243 11.70 14.99 23.62
CA GLY A 243 11.04 14.25 22.55
C GLY A 243 11.40 14.72 21.14
N ASN A 244 12.59 15.29 20.98
CA ASN A 244 13.13 15.68 19.67
C ASN A 244 13.45 14.41 18.85
N PRO A 245 12.83 14.22 17.67
CA PRO A 245 13.13 13.10 16.79
C PRO A 245 14.56 13.12 16.24
N ASN A 246 15.17 14.30 16.11
CA ASN A 246 16.48 14.46 15.49
C ASN A 246 17.63 14.12 16.45
N ASP A 247 17.37 14.00 17.76
CA ASP A 247 18.37 13.60 18.75
C ASP A 247 18.38 12.05 18.87
N PRO A 248 19.48 11.36 18.48
CA PRO A 248 19.60 9.91 18.60
C PRO A 248 19.51 9.40 20.04
N ASN A 249 19.80 10.25 21.03
CA ASN A 249 19.78 9.89 22.45
C ASN A 249 18.41 10.12 23.12
N ALA A 250 17.46 10.77 22.43
CA ALA A 250 16.16 11.08 22.98
C ALA A 250 15.26 9.84 23.16
N GLY A 251 15.67 8.66 22.67
CA GLY A 251 14.93 7.40 22.81
C GLY A 251 13.99 7.11 21.64
N GLY A 252 12.85 6.46 21.89
CA GLY A 252 11.93 5.96 20.84
C GLY A 252 11.15 7.02 20.05
N TYR A 253 11.46 8.31 20.18
CA TYR A 253 10.70 9.38 19.50
C TYR A 253 10.92 9.41 17.99
N GLN A 254 12.05 8.91 17.49
CA GLN A 254 12.26 8.67 16.04
C GLN A 254 11.20 7.72 15.47
N PHE A 255 10.86 6.68 16.22
CA PHE A 255 9.83 5.72 15.83
C PHE A 255 8.43 6.36 15.85
N LEU A 256 8.14 7.19 16.85
CA LEU A 256 6.88 7.94 16.92
C LEU A 256 6.77 8.99 15.80
N ASN A 257 7.87 9.64 15.44
CA ASN A 257 7.92 10.56 14.30
C ASN A 257 7.67 9.82 12.98
N ALA A 258 8.26 8.64 12.79
CA ALA A 258 8.07 7.84 11.59
C ALA A 258 6.64 7.30 11.44
N ILE A 259 5.96 6.93 12.53
CA ILE A 259 4.64 6.29 12.48
C ILE A 259 3.50 7.28 12.67
N LEU A 260 3.60 8.17 13.65
CA LEU A 260 2.52 9.08 14.03
C LEU A 260 2.73 10.49 13.47
N GLY A 261 3.92 10.79 12.93
CA GLY A 261 4.30 12.16 12.58
C GLY A 261 4.59 13.03 13.81
N TRP A 262 4.89 12.42 14.96
CA TRP A 262 5.23 13.16 16.17
C TRP A 262 6.45 14.06 15.97
N ASN A 263 6.39 15.29 16.44
CA ASN A 263 7.53 16.19 16.50
C ASN A 263 7.47 17.04 17.79
N ASN A 264 8.63 17.36 18.37
CA ASN A 264 8.73 18.22 19.54
C ASN A 264 8.34 19.67 19.24
N ILE A 265 8.34 20.06 17.97
CA ILE A 265 7.82 21.33 17.48
C ILE A 265 6.55 21.05 16.69
N ALA A 266 5.44 21.69 17.05
CA ALA A 266 4.21 21.62 16.26
C ALA A 266 3.63 22.99 15.99
N SER A 267 3.26 23.17 14.74
CA SER A 267 2.55 24.33 14.23
C SER A 267 1.04 24.14 14.22
N ILE A 268 0.32 25.25 14.10
CA ILE A 268 -1.12 25.22 13.85
C ILE A 268 -1.41 24.43 12.57
N GLY A 269 -0.58 24.57 11.53
CA GLY A 269 -0.73 23.86 10.26
C GLY A 269 -0.60 22.35 10.41
N THR A 270 0.39 21.88 11.16
CA THR A 270 0.61 20.43 11.38
C THR A 270 -0.54 19.78 12.17
N ILE A 271 -1.01 20.43 13.25
CA ILE A 271 -2.14 19.92 14.05
C ILE A 271 -3.44 19.92 13.25
N THR A 272 -3.76 21.05 12.61
CA THR A 272 -4.98 21.17 11.79
C THR A 272 -4.94 20.22 10.60
N GLY A 273 -3.78 20.06 9.96
CA GLY A 273 -3.55 19.11 8.88
C GLY A 273 -3.81 17.66 9.30
N TYR A 274 -3.29 17.24 10.46
CA TYR A 274 -3.53 15.91 11.01
C TYR A 274 -5.03 15.66 11.27
N CYS A 275 -5.72 16.63 11.87
CA CYS A 275 -7.17 16.54 12.11
C CYS A 275 -7.97 16.50 10.80
N LEU A 276 -7.66 17.37 9.84
CA LEU A 276 -8.33 17.43 8.55
C LEU A 276 -8.13 16.15 7.75
N TYR A 277 -6.94 15.55 7.82
CA TYR A 277 -6.66 14.25 7.21
C TYR A 277 -7.64 13.20 7.73
N TRP A 278 -7.79 13.05 9.04
CA TRP A 278 -8.74 12.08 9.63
C TRP A 278 -10.19 12.38 9.28
N VAL A 279 -10.60 13.65 9.26
CA VAL A 279 -11.95 14.05 8.81
C VAL A 279 -12.18 13.63 7.36
N ALA A 280 -11.21 13.83 6.47
CA ALA A 280 -11.29 13.40 5.08
C ALA A 280 -11.41 11.88 4.94
N ILE A 281 -10.65 11.11 5.73
CA ILE A 281 -10.76 9.64 5.78
C ILE A 281 -12.15 9.19 6.24
N VAL A 282 -12.66 9.77 7.33
CA VAL A 282 -14.00 9.43 7.84
C VAL A 282 -15.05 9.74 6.77
N PHE A 283 -14.96 10.88 6.12
CA PHE A 283 -15.87 11.24 5.02
C PHE A 283 -15.78 10.25 3.85
N ALA A 284 -14.57 9.87 3.43
CA ALA A 284 -14.36 8.89 2.36
C ALA A 284 -14.94 7.51 2.71
N LEU A 285 -14.76 7.05 3.95
CA LEU A 285 -15.33 5.78 4.44
C LEU A 285 -16.86 5.82 4.48
N LEU A 286 -17.44 6.91 4.98
CA LEU A 286 -18.90 7.10 4.99
C LEU A 286 -19.48 7.14 3.58
N TYR A 287 -18.84 7.86 2.66
CA TYR A 287 -19.23 7.90 1.26
C TYR A 287 -19.17 6.50 0.61
N MET A 288 -18.12 5.73 0.87
CA MET A 288 -18.01 4.36 0.39
C MET A 288 -19.11 3.44 0.96
N LYS A 289 -19.40 3.55 2.26
CA LYS A 289 -20.47 2.78 2.92
C LYS A 289 -21.83 3.12 2.32
N TRP A 290 -22.11 4.41 2.11
CA TRP A 290 -23.34 4.88 1.51
C TRP A 290 -23.51 4.36 0.07
N LYS A 291 -22.45 4.43 -0.75
CA LYS A 291 -22.45 3.89 -2.11
C LYS A 291 -22.71 2.39 -2.15
N ARG A 292 -22.13 1.61 -1.22
CA ARG A 292 -22.38 0.16 -1.11
C ARG A 292 -23.83 -0.14 -0.73
N SER A 293 -24.37 0.57 0.27
CA SER A 293 -25.75 0.37 0.73
C SER A 293 -26.77 0.69 -0.38
N ARG A 294 -26.57 1.77 -1.14
CA ARG A 294 -27.39 2.07 -2.32
C ARG A 294 -27.31 0.99 -3.40
N ALA A 295 -26.11 0.50 -3.69
CA ALA A 295 -25.94 -0.55 -4.69
C ALA A 295 -26.60 -1.88 -4.27
N ALA A 296 -26.60 -2.22 -2.98
CA ALA A 296 -27.30 -3.39 -2.46
C ALA A 296 -28.82 -3.23 -2.58
N LYS A 297 -29.36 -2.08 -2.15
CA LYS A 297 -30.79 -1.79 -2.26
C LYS A 297 -31.29 -1.82 -3.70
N ASN A 298 -30.53 -1.30 -4.66
CA ASN A 298 -30.90 -1.35 -6.08
C ASN A 298 -30.95 -2.79 -6.63
N ARG A 299 -30.03 -3.67 -6.19
CA ARG A 299 -30.02 -5.08 -6.61
C ARG A 299 -31.22 -5.86 -6.06
N GLU A 300 -31.61 -5.59 -4.82
CA GLU A 300 -32.82 -6.17 -4.24
C GLU A 300 -34.04 -5.73 -5.06
N VAL A 301 -34.17 -4.44 -5.36
CA VAL A 301 -35.28 -3.92 -6.18
C VAL A 301 -35.31 -4.55 -7.58
N GLU A 302 -34.16 -4.71 -8.25
CA GLU A 302 -34.07 -5.41 -9.54
C GLU A 302 -34.46 -6.89 -9.43
N SER A 303 -34.06 -7.58 -8.35
CA SER A 303 -34.43 -8.98 -8.12
C SER A 303 -35.94 -9.15 -7.96
N TYR A 304 -36.58 -8.32 -7.13
CA TYR A 304 -38.03 -8.33 -6.94
C TYR A 304 -38.78 -7.98 -8.23
N ALA A 305 -38.26 -7.06 -9.04
CA ALA A 305 -38.86 -6.72 -10.33
C ALA A 305 -38.78 -7.88 -11.34
N ASN A 306 -37.64 -8.58 -11.39
CA ASN A 306 -37.46 -9.74 -12.27
C ASN A 306 -38.31 -10.94 -11.85
N GLU A 307 -38.43 -11.22 -10.56
CA GLU A 307 -39.28 -12.28 -10.03
C GLU A 307 -40.75 -12.04 -10.37
N LYS A 308 -41.22 -10.81 -10.16
CA LYS A 308 -42.59 -10.41 -10.52
C LYS A 308 -42.85 -10.42 -12.04
N ALA A 309 -41.84 -10.09 -12.84
CA ALA A 309 -41.92 -10.19 -14.30
C ALA A 309 -41.98 -11.66 -14.76
N ALA A 310 -41.25 -12.56 -14.11
CA ALA A 310 -41.29 -13.99 -14.40
C ALA A 310 -42.65 -14.61 -14.04
N GLU A 311 -43.23 -14.25 -12.89
CA GLU A 311 -44.59 -14.67 -12.51
C GLU A 311 -45.64 -14.25 -13.53
N ASN A 312 -45.56 -13.02 -14.05
CA ASN A 312 -46.49 -12.50 -15.05
C ASN A 312 -46.34 -13.14 -16.45
N ILE A 313 -45.21 -13.79 -16.76
CA ILE A 313 -45.01 -14.50 -18.04
C ILE A 313 -45.57 -15.93 -17.97
N VAL A 314 -45.67 -16.49 -16.76
CA VAL A 314 -46.16 -17.86 -16.52
C VAL A 314 -47.68 -17.92 -16.32
N ALA A 315 -48.31 -16.78 -15.97
CA ALA A 315 -49.76 -16.61 -15.86
C ALA A 315 -50.41 -16.26 -17.21
#